data_AF-A0A0B8P394-F1
#
_entry.id   AF-A0A0B8P394-F1
#
_cell.length_a   1.000
_cell.length_b   1.000
_cell.length_c   1.000
_cell.angle_alpha   90.00
_cell.angle_beta   90.00
_cell.angle_gamma   90.00
#
_symmetry.space_group_name_H-M   'P 1'
#
loop_
_entity.id
_entity.type
_entity.pdbx_description
1 polymer ?
#
loop_
_entity_poly.entity_id
_entity_poly.type
_entity_poly.pdbx_seq_one_letter_code
_entity_poly.pdbx_strand_id
1 'polypeptide(L)'
;MLKDSTKSPQFVKTVPKRGYQLICSVERTTPVPVQEETQNDAVGEPALAAVSSGSQSQLKESKSEPAVKKPPFWTTWDTPTRVLLALALVLPLIAIFIPNSAPSAFRAITTVQDIPVKTTEGHPDLARWLPSIEMCVNHYIDAYADDSDPVEVIATASQDHQLYLNYIHSPEFTIENSTVRLVASQEDLSRICAPKKGSK
;
A
#
# COMPACT_ATOMS: atom_id res chain seq x y z
N MET A 1 16.70 11.88 -20.12
CA MET A 1 15.51 11.10 -19.73
C MET A 1 15.19 11.41 -18.28
N LEU A 2 13.96 11.83 -17.98
CA LEU A 2 13.53 12.21 -16.63
C LEU A 2 13.42 10.95 -15.76
N LYS A 3 14.15 10.89 -14.64
CA LYS A 3 14.05 9.81 -13.65
C LYS A 3 12.72 9.95 -12.92
N ASP A 4 11.68 9.39 -13.48
CA ASP A 4 10.34 9.43 -12.93
C ASP A 4 10.25 8.49 -11.71
N SER A 5 10.29 9.08 -10.51
CA SER A 5 10.17 8.36 -9.24
C SER A 5 8.82 7.64 -9.07
N THR A 6 7.84 7.86 -9.95
CA THR A 6 6.57 7.12 -9.94
C THR A 6 6.69 5.73 -10.57
N LYS A 7 7.75 5.48 -11.36
CA LYS A 7 7.98 4.17 -11.98
C LYS A 7 8.61 3.16 -11.01
N SER A 8 9.33 3.65 -10.00
CA SER A 8 9.93 2.85 -8.92
C SER A 8 9.87 3.64 -7.61
N PRO A 9 8.83 3.47 -6.77
CA PRO A 9 8.57 4.36 -5.65
C PRO A 9 9.46 4.02 -4.45
N GLN A 10 10.72 4.42 -4.51
CA GLN A 10 11.61 4.32 -3.35
C GLN A 10 11.22 5.34 -2.26
N PHE A 11 10.59 6.46 -2.66
CA PHE A 11 10.32 7.58 -1.76
C PHE A 11 8.91 8.20 -1.91
N VAL A 12 8.25 8.07 -3.06
CA VAL A 12 6.97 8.77 -3.36
C VAL A 12 5.94 7.83 -3.98
N LYS A 13 4.71 7.83 -3.46
CA LYS A 13 3.53 7.14 -4.03
C LYS A 13 2.57 8.13 -4.65
N THR A 14 1.93 7.77 -5.76
CA THR A 14 0.76 8.49 -6.28
C THR A 14 -0.52 7.87 -5.70
N VAL A 15 -1.40 8.72 -5.17
CA VAL A 15 -2.71 8.31 -4.65
C VAL A 15 -3.80 9.02 -5.46
N PRO A 16 -4.76 8.29 -6.06
CA PRO A 16 -5.87 8.90 -6.78
C PRO A 16 -6.60 9.92 -5.90
N LYS A 17 -6.88 11.11 -6.43
CA LYS A 17 -7.51 12.26 -5.73
C LYS A 17 -6.70 12.91 -4.60
N ARG A 18 -5.61 12.30 -4.14
CA ARG A 18 -4.73 12.85 -3.08
C ARG A 18 -3.38 13.39 -3.58
N GLY A 19 -2.96 13.01 -4.79
CA GLY A 19 -1.68 13.43 -5.34
C GLY A 19 -0.50 12.59 -4.83
N TYR A 20 0.65 13.22 -4.63
CA TYR A 20 1.88 12.55 -4.20
C TYR A 20 1.96 12.44 -2.68
N GLN A 21 2.35 11.27 -2.18
CA GLN A 21 2.59 10.99 -0.77
C GLN A 21 4.01 10.45 -0.57
N LEU A 22 4.77 11.03 0.36
CA LEU A 22 6.07 10.50 0.77
C LEU A 22 5.88 9.20 1.56
N ILE A 23 6.63 8.16 1.21
CA ILE A 23 6.58 6.83 1.87
C ILE A 23 7.81 6.62 2.78
N CYS A 24 8.73 7.57 2.82
CA CYS A 24 9.97 7.51 3.58
C CYS A 24 10.21 8.78 4.39
N SER A 25 11.04 8.67 5.42
CA SER A 25 11.53 9.82 6.19
C SER A 25 12.64 10.51 5.40
N VAL A 26 12.47 11.80 5.09
CA VAL A 26 13.50 12.62 4.43
C VAL A 26 13.99 13.69 5.38
N GLU A 27 15.31 13.80 5.53
CA GLU A 27 15.94 14.86 6.30
C GLU A 27 16.09 16.10 5.40
N ARG A 28 15.54 17.23 5.82
CA ARG A 28 15.63 18.47 5.05
C ARG A 28 16.96 19.15 5.36
N THR A 29 17.82 19.25 4.36
CA THR A 29 18.99 20.13 4.43
C THR A 29 18.51 21.58 4.51
N THR A 30 18.79 22.27 5.60
CA THR A 30 18.47 23.69 5.76
C THR A 30 19.34 24.51 4.81
N PRO A 31 18.77 25.33 3.92
CA PRO A 31 19.56 26.23 3.10
C PRO A 31 20.09 27.37 4.00
N VAL A 32 21.40 27.62 3.91
CA VAL A 32 22.07 28.77 4.53
C VAL A 32 21.38 30.05 4.03
N PRO A 33 20.99 30.98 4.92
CA PRO A 33 20.25 32.18 4.52
C PRO A 33 21.19 33.19 3.85
N VAL A 34 20.80 33.65 2.66
CA VAL A 34 21.23 34.95 2.11
C VAL A 34 20.03 35.89 2.26
N GLN A 35 20.28 37.06 2.83
CA GLN A 35 19.29 38.06 3.27
C GLN A 35 18.71 38.91 2.12
N GLU A 36 17.51 39.47 2.39
CA GLU A 36 16.92 40.74 1.86
C GLU A 36 16.25 40.69 0.46
N GLU A 37 15.03 41.21 0.16
CA GLU A 37 14.07 42.14 0.81
C GLU A 37 12.57 41.91 0.39
N THR A 38 11.68 42.31 1.32
CA THR A 38 10.26 42.72 1.36
C THR A 38 9.42 43.00 0.09
N GLN A 39 8.14 42.55 0.07
CA GLN A 39 6.94 43.39 -0.22
C GLN A 39 5.57 42.72 0.10
N ASN A 40 4.69 43.51 0.71
CA ASN A 40 3.29 43.25 1.11
C ASN A 40 2.32 43.24 -0.08
N ASP A 41 1.17 42.57 0.06
CA ASP A 41 -0.13 43.22 -0.20
C ASP A 41 -1.32 42.46 0.42
N ALA A 42 -2.26 43.22 0.96
CA ALA A 42 -3.45 42.81 1.69
C ALA A 42 -4.72 43.37 1.04
N VAL A 43 -5.77 42.57 0.91
CA VAL A 43 -7.18 42.95 0.63
C VAL A 43 -8.06 41.80 1.18
N GLY A 44 -9.16 41.90 1.94
CA GLY A 44 -9.99 43.01 2.40
C GLY A 44 -11.49 42.68 2.28
N GLU A 45 -12.10 42.08 3.34
CA GLU A 45 -13.54 42.11 3.77
C GLU A 45 -14.69 41.52 2.89
N PRO A 46 -15.95 41.32 3.39
CA PRO A 46 -16.50 41.44 4.76
C PRO A 46 -17.42 40.29 5.24
N ALA A 47 -17.91 40.47 6.46
CA ALA A 47 -18.67 39.55 7.29
C ALA A 47 -20.17 39.90 7.41
N LEU A 48 -20.99 38.84 7.54
CA LEU A 48 -22.17 38.66 8.42
C LEU A 48 -23.51 39.38 8.17
N ALA A 49 -24.61 38.59 8.21
CA ALA A 49 -25.74 38.72 9.18
C ALA A 49 -26.77 37.59 8.96
N ALA A 50 -26.99 36.70 9.95
CA ALA A 50 -28.11 36.68 10.94
C ALA A 50 -29.33 35.89 10.42
N VAL A 51 -30.03 35.03 11.18
CA VAL A 51 -30.91 35.22 12.36
C VAL A 51 -31.05 33.82 13.03
N SER A 52 -31.30 33.56 14.32
CA SER A 52 -32.02 34.24 15.39
C SER A 52 -31.67 33.56 16.72
N SER A 53 -31.38 34.34 17.76
CA SER A 53 -31.45 33.87 19.16
C SER A 53 -32.06 34.99 19.98
N GLY A 54 -33.22 34.68 20.58
CA GLY A 54 -34.00 35.59 21.41
C GLY A 54 -33.28 35.91 22.71
N SER A 55 -33.27 37.20 23.04
CA SER A 55 -32.89 37.74 24.34
C SER A 55 -34.14 37.86 25.22
N GLN A 56 -34.04 37.48 26.49
CA GLN A 56 -34.23 38.44 27.59
C GLN A 56 -33.83 37.79 28.92
N SER A 57 -32.89 38.45 29.60
CA SER A 57 -32.49 38.24 30.98
C SER A 57 -32.80 39.53 31.75
N GLN A 58 -33.42 39.43 32.93
CA GLN A 58 -33.32 40.32 34.11
C GLN A 58 -34.19 39.69 35.22
N LEU A 59 -33.91 39.70 36.53
CA LEU A 59 -32.75 40.05 37.35
C LEU A 59 -33.07 39.50 38.78
N LYS A 60 -32.07 38.92 39.46
CA LYS A 60 -31.74 39.05 40.89
C LYS A 60 -32.79 38.69 41.98
N GLU A 61 -32.51 37.62 42.74
CA GLU A 61 -32.64 37.66 44.21
C GLU A 61 -31.60 36.75 44.89
N SER A 62 -31.04 37.27 45.98
CA SER A 62 -29.93 36.75 46.77
C SER A 62 -30.43 35.82 47.88
N LYS A 63 -29.88 34.59 48.00
CA LYS A 63 -29.84 33.89 49.29
C LYS A 63 -28.74 32.83 49.36
N SER A 64 -27.79 33.10 50.28
CA SER A 64 -26.81 32.27 50.99
C SER A 64 -26.71 30.74 50.71
N GLU A 65 -25.46 30.31 50.44
CA GLU A 65 -24.72 29.04 50.76
C GLU A 65 -25.46 27.74 51.17
N PRO A 66 -24.93 26.54 50.83
CA PRO A 66 -23.52 26.16 51.07
C PRO A 66 -22.76 25.61 49.85
N ALA A 67 -21.44 25.76 49.90
CA ALA A 67 -20.50 25.19 48.95
C ALA A 67 -20.61 23.65 48.90
N VAL A 68 -21.20 23.11 47.83
CA VAL A 68 -21.07 21.69 47.49
C VAL A 68 -19.73 21.49 46.79
N LYS A 69 -18.77 20.93 47.53
CA LYS A 69 -17.50 20.45 46.99
C LYS A 69 -17.80 19.44 45.88
N LYS A 70 -17.49 19.78 44.63
CA LYS A 70 -17.52 18.81 43.51
C LYS A 70 -16.57 17.67 43.88
N PRO A 71 -17.01 16.39 43.90
CA PRO A 71 -16.08 15.30 44.15
C PRO A 71 -15.01 15.30 43.04
N PRO A 72 -13.76 14.97 43.38
CA PRO A 72 -12.71 14.84 42.36
C PRO A 72 -13.15 13.79 41.34
N PHE A 73 -13.13 14.16 40.06
CA PHE A 73 -13.47 13.31 38.90
C PHE A 73 -12.71 11.97 38.84
N TRP A 74 -11.72 11.78 39.71
CA TRP A 74 -10.75 10.70 39.69
C TRP A 74 -11.00 9.61 40.76
N THR A 75 -12.08 9.69 41.55
CA THR A 75 -12.19 8.85 42.77
C THR A 75 -13.30 7.79 42.75
N THR A 76 -14.20 7.74 41.76
CA THR A 76 -15.26 6.71 41.70
C THR A 76 -15.32 6.00 40.35
N TRP A 77 -14.19 5.51 39.86
CA TRP A 77 -14.25 4.58 38.74
C TRP A 77 -14.70 3.22 39.25
N ASP A 78 -15.94 2.85 38.95
CA ASP A 78 -16.52 1.54 39.22
C ASP A 78 -15.67 0.43 38.57
N THR A 79 -15.60 -0.73 39.23
CA THR A 79 -14.87 -1.91 38.75
C THR A 79 -15.16 -2.28 37.28
N PRO A 80 -16.41 -2.27 36.76
CA PRO A 80 -16.66 -2.54 35.35
C PRO A 80 -16.03 -1.51 34.40
N THR A 81 -16.01 -0.23 34.77
CA THR A 81 -15.42 0.84 33.94
C THR A 81 -13.90 0.70 33.85
N ARG A 82 -13.24 0.28 34.94
CA ARG A 82 -11.80 -0.01 34.95
C ARG A 82 -11.46 -1.23 34.09
N VAL A 83 -12.29 -2.27 34.14
CA VAL A 83 -12.12 -3.48 33.31
C VAL A 83 -12.32 -3.14 31.83
N LEU A 84 -13.33 -2.34 31.49
CA LEU A 84 -13.59 -1.94 30.12
C LEU A 84 -12.45 -1.07 29.54
N LEU A 85 -11.91 -0.15 30.34
CA LEU A 85 -10.77 0.67 29.93
C LEU A 85 -9.48 -0.15 29.80
N ALA A 86 -9.25 -1.10 30.72
CA ALA A 86 -8.12 -2.01 30.62
C ALA A 86 -8.22 -2.89 29.36
N LEU A 87 -9.40 -3.42 29.07
CA LEU A 87 -9.64 -4.20 27.85
C LEU A 87 -9.41 -3.35 26.59
N ALA A 88 -9.88 -2.10 26.58
CA ALA A 88 -9.68 -1.17 25.47
C ALA A 88 -8.19 -0.86 25.21
N LEU A 89 -7.36 -0.85 26.25
CA LEU A 89 -5.91 -0.65 26.14
C LEU A 89 -5.17 -1.95 25.72
N VAL A 90 -5.64 -3.10 26.21
CA VAL A 90 -5.02 -4.40 25.96
C VAL A 90 -5.34 -4.95 24.57
N LEU A 91 -6.53 -4.68 24.03
CA LEU A 91 -6.95 -5.14 22.71
C LEU A 91 -6.00 -4.75 21.56
N PRO A 92 -5.55 -3.47 21.42
CA PRO A 92 -4.58 -3.10 20.39
C PRO A 92 -3.20 -3.71 20.62
N LEU A 93 -2.81 -4.01 21.87
CA LEU A 93 -1.56 -4.70 22.16
C LEU A 93 -1.63 -6.17 21.71
N ILE A 94 -2.74 -6.86 21.96
CA ILE A 94 -2.96 -8.23 21.50
C ILE A 94 -2.92 -8.29 19.96
N ALA A 95 -3.51 -7.30 19.28
CA ALA A 95 -3.51 -7.24 17.82
C ALA A 95 -2.10 -7.14 17.20
N ILE A 96 -1.11 -6.61 17.92
CA ILE A 96 0.30 -6.56 17.47
C ILE A 96 0.96 -7.95 17.51
N PHE A 97 0.54 -8.82 18.44
CA PHE A 97 1.11 -10.16 18.60
C PHE A 97 0.42 -11.23 17.75
N ILE A 98 -0.75 -10.94 17.17
CA ILE A 98 -1.38 -11.83 16.19
C ILE A 98 -0.60 -11.69 14.88
N PRO A 99 0.09 -12.75 14.40
CA PRO A 99 0.79 -12.68 13.14
C PRO A 99 -0.21 -12.33 12.03
N ASN A 100 0.09 -11.26 11.28
CA ASN A 100 -0.63 -10.94 10.06
C ASN A 100 -0.63 -12.20 9.18
N SER A 101 -1.83 -12.58 8.72
CA SER A 101 -2.20 -13.69 7.84
C SER A 101 -1.09 -14.66 7.42
N ALA A 102 -1.36 -15.97 7.55
CA ALA A 102 -0.45 -17.02 7.08
C ALA A 102 0.11 -16.70 5.68
N PRO A 103 1.44 -16.86 5.46
CA PRO A 103 2.06 -16.55 4.19
C PRO A 103 1.42 -17.39 3.08
N SER A 104 1.33 -16.82 1.86
CA SER A 104 0.82 -17.55 0.70
C SER A 104 1.73 -18.74 0.41
N ALA A 105 1.21 -19.95 0.62
CA ALA A 105 1.93 -21.18 0.34
C ALA A 105 1.93 -21.48 -1.16
N PHE A 106 3.11 -21.82 -1.69
CA PHE A 106 3.32 -22.15 -3.09
C PHE A 106 3.87 -23.57 -3.22
N ARG A 107 3.37 -24.31 -4.21
CA ARG A 107 3.86 -25.63 -4.60
C ARG A 107 4.53 -25.56 -5.96
N ALA A 108 5.65 -26.26 -6.14
CA ALA A 108 6.33 -26.34 -7.43
C ALA A 108 5.56 -27.28 -8.37
N ILE A 109 5.38 -26.88 -9.64
CA ILE A 109 4.74 -27.70 -10.67
C ILE A 109 5.76 -28.30 -11.64
N THR A 110 6.78 -27.54 -12.03
CA THR A 110 7.86 -27.96 -12.91
C THR A 110 9.08 -27.06 -12.72
N THR A 111 10.23 -27.48 -13.23
CA THR A 111 11.49 -26.72 -13.23
C THR A 111 11.97 -26.59 -14.65
N VAL A 112 12.15 -25.36 -15.13
CA VAL A 112 12.58 -25.04 -16.49
C VAL A 112 13.92 -24.33 -16.40
N GLN A 113 14.99 -24.92 -16.95
CA GLN A 113 16.36 -24.37 -16.88
C GLN A 113 16.74 -23.91 -15.45
N ASP A 114 16.57 -24.80 -14.47
CA ASP A 114 16.84 -24.55 -13.04
C ASP A 114 15.95 -23.48 -12.35
N ILE A 115 14.98 -22.92 -13.06
CA ILE A 115 14.03 -21.94 -12.50
C ILE A 115 12.74 -22.67 -12.10
N PRO A 116 12.35 -22.63 -10.81
CA PRO A 116 11.14 -23.29 -10.33
C PRO A 116 9.90 -22.52 -10.76
N VAL A 117 9.02 -23.20 -11.50
CA VAL A 117 7.67 -22.72 -11.77
C VAL A 117 6.76 -23.20 -10.64
N LYS A 118 6.13 -22.25 -9.95
CA LYS A 118 5.30 -22.48 -8.77
C LYS A 118 3.85 -22.07 -9.01
N THR A 119 2.93 -22.65 -8.26
CA THR A 119 1.53 -22.23 -8.19
C THR A 119 1.07 -22.21 -6.74
N THR A 120 -0.08 -21.59 -6.45
CA THR A 120 -0.60 -21.55 -5.06
C THR A 120 -1.12 -22.93 -4.65
N GLU A 121 -1.01 -23.27 -3.36
CA GLU A 121 -1.35 -24.61 -2.86
C GLU A 121 -2.82 -25.01 -3.10
N GLY A 122 -3.75 -24.04 -3.11
CA GLY A 122 -5.17 -24.26 -3.38
C GLY A 122 -5.57 -24.21 -4.86
N HIS A 123 -4.64 -23.94 -5.78
CA HIS A 123 -4.97 -23.82 -7.21
C HIS A 123 -5.29 -25.19 -7.83
N PRO A 124 -6.22 -25.29 -8.81
CA PRO A 124 -6.41 -26.51 -9.60
C PRO A 124 -5.13 -26.91 -10.35
N ASP A 125 -5.10 -28.11 -10.92
CA ASP A 125 -3.95 -28.55 -11.70
C ASP A 125 -3.77 -27.75 -13.01
N LEU A 126 -2.53 -27.48 -13.40
CA LEU A 126 -2.14 -26.75 -14.60
C LEU A 126 -1.58 -27.67 -15.70
N ALA A 127 -1.70 -29.01 -15.59
CA ALA A 127 -1.12 -29.96 -16.54
C ALA A 127 -1.34 -29.60 -18.02
N ARG A 128 -2.54 -29.12 -18.39
CA ARG A 128 -2.87 -28.69 -19.77
C ARG A 128 -2.01 -27.53 -20.27
N TRP A 129 -1.57 -26.66 -19.38
CA TRP A 129 -0.82 -25.45 -19.72
C TRP A 129 0.70 -25.64 -19.67
N LEU A 130 1.20 -26.72 -19.06
CA LEU A 130 2.63 -27.02 -18.96
C LEU A 130 3.42 -26.80 -20.25
N PRO A 131 3.01 -27.32 -21.43
CA PRO A 131 3.79 -27.09 -22.66
C PRO A 131 3.86 -25.60 -23.05
N SER A 132 2.78 -24.84 -22.84
CA SER A 132 2.78 -23.39 -23.10
C SER A 132 3.62 -22.62 -22.08
N ILE A 133 3.64 -23.07 -20.82
CA ILE A 133 4.48 -22.50 -19.76
C ILE A 133 5.95 -22.71 -20.11
N GLU A 134 6.34 -23.94 -20.41
CA GLU A 134 7.73 -24.29 -20.76
C GLU A 134 8.21 -23.48 -21.96
N MET A 135 7.41 -23.41 -23.03
CA MET A 135 7.75 -22.62 -24.21
C MET A 135 7.91 -21.13 -23.88
N CYS A 136 7.01 -20.59 -23.06
CA CYS A 136 7.04 -19.18 -22.68
C CYS A 136 8.23 -18.83 -21.79
N VAL A 137 8.51 -19.68 -20.81
CA VAL A 137 9.61 -19.49 -19.86
C VAL A 137 10.95 -19.64 -20.57
N ASN A 138 11.13 -20.65 -21.42
CA ASN A 138 12.35 -20.78 -22.23
C ASN A 138 12.60 -19.54 -23.11
N HIS A 139 11.57 -19.08 -23.83
CA HIS A 139 11.71 -17.88 -24.66
C HIS A 139 11.95 -16.61 -23.83
N TYR A 140 11.45 -16.56 -22.60
CA TYR A 140 11.73 -15.45 -21.69
C TYR A 140 13.21 -15.46 -21.31
N ILE A 141 13.73 -16.60 -20.83
CA ILE A 141 15.13 -16.76 -20.40
C ILE A 141 16.09 -16.47 -21.55
N ASP A 142 15.84 -17.02 -22.75
CA ASP A 142 16.65 -16.78 -23.95
C ASP A 142 16.76 -15.28 -24.34
N ALA A 143 15.83 -14.43 -23.86
CA ALA A 143 15.81 -13.00 -24.16
C ALA A 143 16.56 -12.13 -23.13
N TYR A 144 16.91 -12.67 -21.96
CA TYR A 144 17.69 -12.02 -20.91
C TYR A 144 19.14 -12.52 -20.92
N ALA A 145 20.01 -11.83 -20.18
CA ALA A 145 21.35 -12.33 -19.89
C ALA A 145 21.32 -13.13 -18.58
N ASP A 146 22.17 -14.14 -18.43
CA ASP A 146 22.22 -15.05 -17.27
C ASP A 146 22.15 -14.33 -15.90
N ASP A 147 22.72 -13.12 -15.77
CA ASP A 147 22.71 -12.35 -14.50
C ASP A 147 21.32 -11.76 -14.15
N SER A 148 20.43 -11.65 -15.14
CA SER A 148 19.08 -11.07 -15.05
C SER A 148 17.97 -12.13 -15.16
N ASP A 149 18.28 -13.39 -14.87
CA ASP A 149 17.29 -14.45 -14.91
C ASP A 149 16.31 -14.39 -13.73
N PRO A 150 15.04 -14.80 -13.95
CA PRO A 150 14.05 -14.82 -12.90
C PRO A 150 14.38 -15.90 -11.86
N VAL A 151 14.25 -15.57 -10.58
CA VAL A 151 14.47 -16.50 -9.46
C VAL A 151 13.32 -17.50 -9.36
N GLU A 152 12.10 -17.06 -9.64
CA GLU A 152 10.92 -17.92 -9.64
C GLU A 152 9.84 -17.40 -10.57
N VAL A 153 9.01 -18.31 -11.08
CA VAL A 153 7.86 -17.98 -11.92
C VAL A 153 6.60 -18.48 -11.25
N ILE A 154 5.65 -17.58 -10.99
CA ILE A 154 4.36 -17.95 -10.39
C ILE A 154 3.29 -18.04 -11.47
N ALA A 155 2.76 -19.25 -11.65
CA ALA A 155 1.69 -19.56 -12.59
C ALA A 155 0.34 -19.60 -11.88
N THR A 156 -0.58 -18.75 -12.30
CA THR A 156 -1.98 -18.72 -11.83
C THR A 156 -2.91 -18.73 -13.01
N ALA A 157 -3.68 -19.80 -13.18
CA ALA A 157 -4.75 -19.83 -14.17
C ALA A 157 -5.94 -19.02 -13.64
N SER A 158 -6.57 -18.28 -14.54
CA SER A 158 -7.90 -17.74 -14.32
C SER A 158 -8.91 -18.74 -14.90
N GLN A 159 -10.10 -18.30 -15.30
CA GLN A 159 -11.06 -19.14 -16.04
C GLN A 159 -10.37 -19.91 -17.19
N ASP A 160 -10.97 -21.01 -17.66
CA ASP A 160 -10.43 -22.07 -18.55
C ASP A 160 -9.55 -21.68 -19.76
N HIS A 161 -9.45 -20.41 -20.11
CA HIS A 161 -8.77 -19.90 -21.30
C HIS A 161 -7.66 -18.88 -21.03
N GLN A 162 -7.36 -18.55 -19.77
CA GLN A 162 -6.36 -17.53 -19.44
C GLN A 162 -5.43 -18.01 -18.34
N LEU A 163 -4.13 -17.83 -18.58
CA LEU A 163 -3.08 -18.13 -17.63
C LEU A 163 -2.21 -16.89 -17.42
N TYR A 164 -1.87 -16.60 -16.18
CA TYR A 164 -0.95 -15.53 -15.81
C TYR A 164 0.34 -16.14 -15.31
N LEU A 165 1.46 -15.70 -15.89
CA LEU A 165 2.81 -16.02 -15.47
C LEU A 165 3.45 -14.75 -14.90
N ASN A 166 3.81 -14.79 -13.62
CA ASN A 166 4.50 -13.70 -12.96
C ASN A 166 5.98 -14.07 -12.78
N TYR A 167 6.86 -13.36 -13.48
CA TYR A 167 8.30 -13.54 -13.42
C TYR A 167 8.86 -12.67 -12.30
N ILE A 168 9.48 -13.31 -11.32
CA ILE A 168 10.04 -12.66 -10.14
C ILE A 168 11.56 -12.74 -10.24
N HIS A 169 12.19 -11.58 -10.37
CA HIS A 169 13.63 -11.41 -10.41
C HIS A 169 14.21 -11.20 -9.02
N SER A 170 15.54 -11.24 -8.96
CA SER A 170 16.30 -10.92 -7.75
C SER A 170 16.01 -9.47 -7.30
N PRO A 171 16.25 -9.12 -6.02
CA PRO A 171 16.04 -7.78 -5.50
C PRO A 171 16.78 -6.68 -6.29
N GLU A 172 17.90 -7.02 -6.93
CA GLU A 172 18.72 -6.11 -7.75
C GLU A 172 18.06 -5.77 -9.09
N PHE A 173 17.30 -6.72 -9.67
CA PHE A 173 16.63 -6.60 -10.96
C PHE A 173 15.09 -6.53 -10.85
N THR A 174 14.57 -6.10 -9.70
CA THR A 174 13.11 -5.99 -9.46
C THR A 174 12.36 -5.13 -10.48
N ILE A 175 13.05 -4.23 -11.17
CA ILE A 175 12.48 -3.41 -12.25
C ILE A 175 12.06 -4.25 -13.48
N GLU A 176 12.59 -5.47 -13.62
CA GLU A 176 12.32 -6.40 -14.71
C GLU A 176 11.20 -7.39 -14.39
N ASN A 177 10.67 -7.36 -13.16
CA ASN A 177 9.48 -8.10 -12.76
C ASN A 177 8.33 -7.83 -13.72
N SER A 178 7.80 -8.90 -14.31
CA SER A 178 6.83 -8.81 -15.40
C SER A 178 5.76 -9.87 -15.26
N THR A 179 4.53 -9.51 -15.62
CA THR A 179 3.42 -10.45 -15.70
C THR A 179 3.00 -10.64 -17.15
N VAL A 180 3.06 -11.88 -17.61
CA VAL A 180 2.65 -12.30 -18.95
C VAL A 180 1.31 -13.00 -18.86
N ARG A 181 0.38 -12.63 -19.73
CA ARG A 181 -0.93 -13.26 -19.85
C ARG A 181 -0.95 -14.13 -21.10
N LEU A 182 -1.08 -15.44 -20.89
CA LEU A 182 -1.28 -16.43 -21.95
C LEU A 182 -2.77 -16.66 -22.16
N VAL A 183 -3.17 -16.74 -23.42
CA VAL A 183 -4.54 -17.06 -23.84
C VAL A 183 -4.47 -18.36 -24.64
N ALA A 184 -5.50 -19.21 -24.55
CA ALA A 184 -5.50 -20.56 -25.12
C ALA A 184 -5.24 -20.65 -26.65
N SER A 185 -5.28 -19.55 -27.39
CA SER A 185 -4.84 -19.49 -28.79
C SER A 185 -3.31 -19.44 -28.86
N GLN A 186 -2.69 -20.58 -29.19
CA GLN A 186 -1.24 -20.81 -29.15
C GLN A 186 -0.44 -20.06 -30.24
N GLU A 187 -1.11 -19.42 -31.19
CA GLU A 187 -0.49 -18.89 -32.43
C GLU A 187 0.44 -17.69 -32.20
N ASP A 188 0.38 -17.01 -31.03
CA ASP A 188 1.15 -15.79 -30.72
C ASP A 188 2.06 -15.88 -29.48
N LEU A 189 2.34 -17.08 -28.96
CA LEU A 189 3.07 -17.26 -27.68
C LEU A 189 4.44 -16.58 -27.66
N SER A 190 5.24 -16.67 -28.73
CA SER A 190 6.58 -16.06 -28.80
C SER A 190 6.56 -14.54 -28.65
N ARG A 191 5.56 -13.87 -29.24
CA ARG A 191 5.39 -12.42 -29.12
C ARG A 191 4.93 -12.01 -27.72
N ILE A 192 4.10 -12.83 -27.08
CA ILE A 192 3.51 -12.53 -25.77
C ILE A 192 4.55 -12.73 -24.66
N CYS A 193 5.40 -13.74 -24.80
CA CYS A 193 6.41 -14.12 -23.83
C CYS A 193 7.70 -13.30 -23.93
N ALA A 194 7.89 -12.56 -25.03
CA ALA A 194 9.02 -11.67 -25.17
C ALA A 194 9.01 -10.55 -24.10
N PRO A 195 10.18 -10.20 -23.53
CA PRO A 195 10.27 -9.12 -22.58
C PRO A 195 9.86 -7.79 -23.23
N LYS A 196 9.07 -7.00 -22.51
CA LYS A 196 8.81 -5.60 -22.88
C LYS A 196 10.06 -4.78 -22.60
N LYS A 197 11.05 -4.85 -23.50
CA LYS A 197 12.18 -3.92 -23.49
C LYS A 197 11.60 -2.51 -23.55
N GLY A 198 11.75 -1.75 -22.47
CA GLY A 198 11.39 -0.34 -22.46
C GLY A 198 12.17 0.35 -23.57
N SER A 199 11.48 1.00 -24.51
CA SER A 199 12.12 1.87 -25.49
C SER A 199 13.07 2.80 -24.75
N LYS A 200 14.35 2.68 -25.08
CA LYS A 200 15.41 3.62 -24.70
C LYS A 200 15.11 5.01 -25.25
#